data_AF-A0A2G3J893-F1
#
_entry.id   AF-A0A2G3J893-F1
#
_cell.length_a   1.000
_cell.length_b   1.000
_cell.length_c   1.000
_cell.angle_alpha   90.00
_cell.angle_beta   90.00
_cell.angle_gamma   90.00
#
_symmetry.space_group_name_H-M   'P 1'
#
loop_
_entity.id
_entity.type
_entity.pdbx_description
1 polymer ?
#
loop_
_entity_poly.entity_id
_entity_poly.type
_entity_poly.pdbx_seq_one_letter_code
_entity_poly.pdbx_strand_id
1 'polypeptide(L)'
;MENLDLTAVARMGLILAHLLAFAAAFAAVAFGDFAIFYRRRVNIELLTKAANGVTLALIALWITGFAVILLDTRLDLALLWGKPKLLAKLTIAGLLTINGIALHRWVFPLFSQPQDDPHRAALLPAVLGAISATTWVFAAFVGVGKAVAPALGYSGFMALYVVSVAIGIVVSLTYIRPRLAAQMLPPEPVHTILEMHTRQVLGPVGMDYLHSHGIQSADIATDPVTAVGRIGEALEGFTPEAREQFDRLAHATLRKHDLLQAA
;
A
#
# COMPACT_ATOMS: atom_id res chain seq x y z
N MET A 1 -8.21 -53.46 -8.29
CA MET A 1 -7.88 -52.05 -8.02
C MET A 1 -8.15 -51.28 -9.29
N GLU A 2 -9.23 -50.52 -9.29
CA GLU A 2 -9.69 -49.67 -10.39
C GLU A 2 -8.54 -48.77 -10.86
N ASN A 3 -8.29 -48.73 -12.18
CA ASN A 3 -7.26 -47.86 -12.75
C ASN A 3 -7.64 -46.42 -12.44
N LEU A 4 -6.96 -45.81 -11.47
CA LEU A 4 -7.00 -44.37 -11.23
C LEU A 4 -6.80 -43.66 -12.57
N ASP A 5 -7.79 -42.90 -13.02
CA ASP A 5 -7.61 -42.03 -14.18
C ASP A 5 -6.63 -40.93 -13.79
N LEU A 6 -5.35 -41.19 -14.09
CA LEU A 6 -4.24 -40.29 -13.79
C LEU A 6 -4.46 -38.90 -14.38
N THR A 7 -5.22 -38.79 -15.47
CA THR A 7 -5.55 -37.51 -16.10
C THR A 7 -6.56 -36.73 -15.26
N ALA A 8 -7.59 -37.40 -14.74
CA ALA A 8 -8.56 -36.79 -13.84
C ALA A 8 -7.91 -36.35 -12.51
N VAL A 9 -7.02 -37.19 -11.95
CA VAL A 9 -6.27 -36.85 -10.73
C VAL A 9 -5.34 -35.66 -10.97
N ALA A 10 -4.60 -35.63 -12.08
CA ALA A 10 -3.73 -34.51 -12.44
C ALA A 10 -4.52 -33.21 -12.63
N ARG A 11 -5.65 -33.26 -13.34
CA ARG A 11 -6.57 -32.12 -13.52
C ARG A 11 -7.06 -31.60 -12.18
N MET A 12 -7.52 -32.48 -11.28
CA MET A 12 -7.99 -32.09 -9.96
C MET A 12 -6.88 -31.44 -9.13
N GLY A 13 -5.68 -32.03 -9.13
CA GLY A 13 -4.51 -31.48 -8.45
C GLY A 13 -4.11 -30.10 -8.96
N LEU A 14 -4.13 -29.87 -10.28
CA LEU A 14 -3.83 -28.56 -10.87
C LEU A 14 -4.88 -27.51 -10.52
N ILE A 15 -6.17 -27.86 -10.54
CA ILE A 15 -7.24 -26.96 -10.14
C ILE A 15 -7.09 -26.57 -8.67
N LEU A 16 -6.79 -27.54 -7.79
CA LEU A 16 -6.54 -27.27 -6.37
C LEU A 16 -5.33 -26.35 -6.18
N ALA A 17 -4.20 -26.64 -6.85
CA ALA A 17 -3.01 -25.81 -6.80
C ALA A 17 -3.29 -24.37 -7.27
N HIS A 18 -4.08 -24.21 -8.35
CA HIS A 18 -4.51 -22.90 -8.84
C HIS A 18 -5.37 -22.15 -7.82
N LEU A 19 -6.31 -22.82 -7.16
CA LEU A 19 -7.15 -22.23 -6.12
C LEU A 19 -6.33 -21.81 -4.89
N LEU A 20 -5.35 -22.63 -4.47
CA LEU A 20 -4.44 -22.29 -3.37
C LEU A 20 -3.56 -21.08 -3.72
N ALA A 21 -3.01 -21.04 -4.95
CA ALA A 21 -2.26 -19.88 -5.42
C ALA A 21 -3.13 -18.62 -5.44
N PHE A 22 -4.40 -18.74 -5.85
CA PHE A 22 -5.36 -17.62 -5.83
C PHE A 22 -5.61 -17.14 -4.39
N ALA A 23 -5.85 -18.05 -3.46
CA ALA A 23 -6.08 -17.72 -2.05
C ALA A 23 -4.85 -17.04 -1.41
N ALA A 24 -3.64 -17.55 -1.70
CA ALA A 24 -2.40 -16.94 -1.24
C ALA A 24 -2.20 -15.53 -1.80
N ALA A 25 -2.49 -15.32 -3.10
CA ALA A 25 -2.42 -14.00 -3.71
C ALA A 25 -3.42 -13.03 -3.06
N PHE A 26 -4.67 -13.45 -2.87
CA PHE A 26 -5.70 -12.63 -2.25
C PHE A 26 -5.32 -12.21 -0.81
N ALA A 27 -4.78 -13.15 -0.02
CA ALA A 27 -4.27 -12.85 1.32
C ALA A 27 -3.10 -11.85 1.27
N ALA A 28 -2.14 -12.04 0.36
CA ALA A 28 -0.99 -11.14 0.21
C ALA A 28 -1.41 -9.72 -0.21
N VAL A 29 -2.41 -9.58 -1.09
CA VAL A 29 -3.02 -8.28 -1.43
C VAL A 29 -3.66 -7.65 -0.20
N ALA A 30 -4.46 -8.39 0.56
CA ALA A 30 -5.09 -7.88 1.78
C ALA A 30 -4.06 -7.42 2.83
N PHE A 31 -2.94 -8.15 2.98
CA PHE A 31 -1.83 -7.73 3.82
C PHE A 31 -1.12 -6.48 3.28
N GLY A 32 -0.96 -6.35 1.96
CA GLY A 32 -0.42 -5.15 1.32
C GLY A 32 -1.28 -3.92 1.58
N ASP A 33 -2.61 -4.04 1.40
CA ASP A 33 -3.55 -2.98 1.71
C ASP A 33 -3.52 -2.62 3.19
N PHE A 34 -3.46 -3.62 4.08
CA PHE A 34 -3.31 -3.39 5.51
C PHE A 34 -2.01 -2.64 5.86
N ALA A 35 -0.89 -2.98 5.21
CA ALA A 35 0.40 -2.31 5.43
C ALA A 35 0.37 -0.83 4.99
N ILE A 36 -0.50 -0.48 4.04
CA ILE A 36 -0.74 0.91 3.62
C ILE A 36 -1.62 1.64 4.65
N PHE A 37 -2.70 1.03 5.16
CA PHE A 37 -3.68 1.74 5.98
C PHE A 37 -3.47 1.67 7.50
N TYR A 38 -2.71 0.70 8.03
CA TYR A 38 -2.60 0.48 9.47
C TYR A 38 -1.73 1.51 10.20
N ARG A 39 -0.77 2.14 9.53
CA ARG A 39 0.15 3.12 10.15
C ARG A 39 0.06 4.49 9.47
N ARG A 40 0.46 5.54 10.20
CA ARG A 40 0.54 6.92 9.69
C ARG A 40 1.54 7.06 8.52
N ARG A 41 2.43 6.09 8.34
CA ARG A 41 3.36 5.97 7.21
C ARG A 41 3.30 4.57 6.62
N VAL A 42 3.46 4.49 5.31
CA VAL A 42 3.52 3.21 4.57
C VAL A 42 4.77 2.44 4.99
N ASN A 43 4.58 1.21 5.47
CA ASN A 43 5.71 0.33 5.76
C ASN A 43 6.21 -0.30 4.45
N ILE A 44 7.27 0.29 3.87
CA ILE A 44 7.84 -0.11 2.58
C ILE A 44 8.35 -1.55 2.59
N GLU A 45 8.92 -2.00 3.71
CA GLU A 45 9.43 -3.37 3.83
C GLU A 45 8.29 -4.40 3.77
N LEU A 46 7.22 -4.18 4.55
CA LEU A 46 6.03 -5.04 4.51
C LEU A 46 5.32 -4.98 3.17
N LEU A 47 5.21 -3.79 2.57
CA LEU A 47 4.63 -3.61 1.23
C LEU A 47 5.42 -4.40 0.17
N THR A 48 6.75 -4.34 0.22
CA THR A 48 7.62 -5.07 -0.71
C THR A 48 7.51 -6.57 -0.53
N LYS A 49 7.47 -7.06 0.72
CA LYS A 49 7.25 -8.49 1.01
C LYS A 49 5.89 -8.96 0.50
N ALA A 50 4.83 -8.20 0.75
CA ALA A 50 3.49 -8.50 0.24
C ALA A 50 3.47 -8.53 -1.29
N ALA A 51 4.06 -7.54 -1.94
CA ALA A 51 4.10 -7.45 -3.41
C ALA A 51 4.90 -8.60 -4.06
N ASN A 52 6.01 -9.00 -3.45
CA ASN A 52 6.77 -10.18 -3.89
C ASN A 52 5.94 -11.47 -3.73
N GLY A 53 5.20 -11.60 -2.63
CA GLY A 53 4.25 -12.70 -2.41
C GLY A 53 3.17 -12.76 -3.49
N VAL A 54 2.57 -11.62 -3.82
CA VAL A 54 1.58 -11.51 -4.92
C VAL A 54 2.21 -11.89 -6.26
N THR A 55 3.43 -11.44 -6.54
CA THR A 55 4.16 -11.76 -7.79
C THR A 55 4.38 -13.26 -7.92
N LEU A 56 4.87 -13.92 -6.87
CA LEU A 56 5.08 -15.37 -6.86
C LEU A 56 3.76 -16.13 -7.05
N ALA A 57 2.71 -15.69 -6.36
CA ALA A 57 1.38 -16.30 -6.50
C ALA A 57 0.81 -16.10 -7.92
N LEU A 58 1.05 -14.95 -8.55
CA LEU A 58 0.64 -14.68 -9.93
C LEU A 58 1.40 -15.57 -10.94
N ILE A 59 2.69 -15.79 -10.72
CA ILE A 59 3.48 -16.77 -11.51
C ILE A 59 2.89 -18.17 -11.37
N ALA A 60 2.59 -18.61 -10.14
CA ALA A 60 1.97 -19.91 -9.89
C ALA A 60 0.58 -20.02 -10.55
N LEU A 61 -0.22 -18.96 -10.52
CA LEU A 61 -1.52 -18.90 -11.20
C LEU A 61 -1.37 -19.05 -12.72
N TRP A 62 -0.40 -18.38 -13.33
CA TRP A 62 -0.11 -18.53 -14.76
C TRP A 62 0.32 -19.95 -15.10
N ILE A 63 1.28 -20.52 -14.37
CA ILE A 63 1.77 -21.89 -14.61
C ILE A 63 0.64 -22.90 -14.50
N THR A 64 -0.10 -22.88 -13.39
CA THR A 64 -1.21 -23.81 -13.16
C THR A 64 -2.37 -23.58 -14.13
N GLY A 65 -2.68 -22.32 -14.45
CA GLY A 65 -3.73 -21.96 -15.41
C GLY A 65 -3.42 -22.44 -16.82
N PHE A 66 -2.19 -22.21 -17.31
CA PHE A 66 -1.74 -22.72 -18.59
C PHE A 66 -1.71 -24.25 -18.63
N ALA A 67 -1.28 -24.91 -17.56
CA ALA A 67 -1.27 -26.38 -17.47
C ALA A 67 -2.69 -26.95 -17.60
N VAL A 68 -3.69 -26.37 -16.92
CA VAL A 68 -5.10 -26.77 -17.06
C VAL A 68 -5.59 -26.54 -18.50
N ILE A 69 -5.26 -25.39 -19.11
CA ILE A 69 -5.66 -25.10 -20.49
C ILE A 69 -5.05 -26.11 -21.46
N LEU A 70 -3.77 -26.43 -21.30
CA LEU A 70 -3.06 -27.42 -22.11
C LEU A 70 -3.71 -28.81 -22.01
N LEU A 71 -4.08 -29.25 -20.80
CA LEU A 71 -4.80 -30.52 -20.59
C LEU A 71 -6.20 -30.52 -21.22
N ASP A 72 -6.90 -29.38 -21.21
CA ASP A 72 -8.32 -29.29 -21.58
C ASP A 72 -8.57 -29.01 -23.06
N THR A 73 -7.62 -28.33 -23.69
CA THR A 73 -7.77 -27.83 -25.06
C THR A 73 -6.64 -28.28 -25.97
N ARG A 74 -5.55 -28.84 -25.43
CA ARG A 74 -4.33 -29.16 -26.18
C ARG A 74 -3.80 -27.96 -26.99
N LEU A 75 -4.05 -26.74 -26.51
CA LEU A 75 -3.72 -25.47 -27.17
C LEU A 75 -4.40 -25.27 -28.54
N ASP A 76 -5.52 -25.94 -28.79
CA ASP A 76 -6.34 -25.62 -29.95
C ASP A 76 -6.98 -24.23 -29.78
N LEU A 77 -6.44 -23.27 -30.55
CA LEU A 77 -6.85 -21.87 -30.54
C LEU A 77 -8.32 -21.68 -30.96
N ALA A 78 -8.85 -22.56 -31.82
CA ALA A 78 -10.25 -22.50 -32.23
C ALA A 78 -11.19 -22.92 -31.08
N LEU A 79 -10.81 -23.96 -30.33
CA LEU A 79 -11.52 -24.39 -29.11
C LEU A 79 -11.44 -23.35 -27.99
N LEU A 80 -10.34 -22.60 -27.91
CA LEU A 80 -10.19 -21.49 -26.96
C LEU A 80 -11.12 -20.32 -27.32
N TRP A 81 -11.21 -19.96 -28.60
CA TRP A 81 -12.06 -18.87 -29.06
C TRP A 81 -13.56 -19.13 -28.78
N GLY A 82 -13.96 -20.40 -28.83
CA GLY A 82 -15.32 -20.84 -28.49
C GLY A 82 -15.65 -20.85 -26.98
N LYS A 83 -14.69 -20.54 -26.10
CA LYS A 83 -14.86 -20.57 -24.63
C LYS A 83 -14.78 -19.16 -24.03
N PRO A 84 -15.85 -18.34 -24.12
CA PRO A 84 -15.83 -16.93 -23.73
C PRO A 84 -15.41 -16.70 -22.27
N LYS A 85 -15.85 -17.58 -21.35
CA LYS A 85 -15.45 -17.53 -19.93
C LYS A 85 -13.94 -17.69 -19.76
N LEU A 86 -13.31 -18.58 -20.54
CA LEU A 86 -11.88 -18.84 -20.45
C LEU A 86 -11.08 -17.66 -21.01
N LEU A 87 -11.53 -17.07 -22.12
CA LEU A 87 -10.92 -15.84 -22.67
C LEU A 87 -11.00 -14.68 -21.66
N ALA A 88 -12.14 -14.52 -20.97
CA ALA A 88 -12.28 -13.52 -19.92
C ALA A 88 -11.27 -13.75 -18.79
N LYS A 89 -11.11 -15.00 -18.31
CA LYS A 89 -10.08 -15.32 -17.29
C LYS A 89 -8.67 -14.94 -17.73
N LEU A 90 -8.28 -15.31 -18.96
CA LEU A 90 -6.97 -14.98 -19.50
C LEU A 90 -6.76 -13.47 -19.64
N THR A 91 -7.78 -12.75 -20.10
CA THR A 91 -7.73 -11.28 -20.23
C THR A 91 -7.53 -10.64 -18.85
N ILE A 92 -8.30 -11.05 -17.85
CA ILE A 92 -8.22 -10.53 -16.49
C ILE A 92 -6.87 -10.86 -15.84
N ALA A 93 -6.34 -12.08 -16.03
CA ALA A 93 -5.01 -12.45 -15.56
C ALA A 93 -3.91 -11.59 -16.22
N GLY A 94 -4.03 -11.33 -17.52
CA GLY A 94 -3.13 -10.43 -18.24
C GLY A 94 -3.19 -8.99 -17.72
N LEU A 95 -4.38 -8.47 -17.46
CA LEU A 95 -4.57 -7.15 -16.87
C LEU A 95 -3.98 -7.05 -15.46
N LEU A 96 -4.10 -8.10 -14.63
CA LEU A 96 -3.42 -8.18 -13.33
C LEU A 96 -1.91 -8.10 -13.47
N THR A 97 -1.34 -8.82 -14.44
CA THR A 97 0.11 -8.79 -14.69
C THR A 97 0.58 -7.41 -15.14
N ILE A 98 -0.11 -6.79 -16.10
CA ILE A 98 0.22 -5.44 -16.58
C ILE A 98 0.10 -4.42 -15.45
N ASN A 99 -0.98 -4.47 -14.66
CA ASN A 99 -1.18 -3.58 -13.53
C ASN A 99 -0.13 -3.79 -12.43
N GLY A 100 0.25 -5.05 -12.15
CA GLY A 100 1.32 -5.38 -11.21
C GLY A 100 2.66 -4.77 -11.62
N ILE A 101 3.03 -4.89 -12.91
CA ILE A 101 4.23 -4.24 -13.45
C ILE A 101 4.17 -2.72 -13.27
N ALA A 102 3.03 -2.10 -13.58
CA ALA A 102 2.83 -0.66 -13.40
C ALA A 102 2.97 -0.23 -11.92
N LEU A 103 2.42 -1.02 -10.98
CA LEU A 103 2.55 -0.76 -9.54
C LEU A 103 4.01 -0.80 -9.08
N HIS A 104 4.76 -1.85 -9.45
CA HIS A 104 6.16 -1.98 -9.09
C HIS A 104 7.03 -0.89 -9.72
N ARG A 105 6.75 -0.50 -10.96
CA ARG A 105 7.59 0.45 -11.70
C ARG A 105 7.34 1.90 -11.35
N TRP A 106 6.10 2.26 -11.01
CA TRP A 106 5.68 3.66 -10.84
C TRP A 106 5.12 3.98 -9.46
N VAL A 107 4.39 3.07 -8.82
CA VAL A 107 3.70 3.37 -7.55
C VAL A 107 4.59 3.15 -6.33
N PHE A 108 5.29 2.03 -6.25
CA PHE A 108 6.17 1.76 -5.10
C PHE A 108 7.29 2.79 -4.93
N PRO A 109 7.96 3.27 -6.01
CA PRO A 109 8.96 4.33 -5.88
C PRO A 109 8.42 5.64 -5.28
N LEU A 110 7.14 5.97 -5.51
CA LEU A 110 6.52 7.19 -4.97
C LEU A 110 6.42 7.17 -3.44
N PHE A 111 6.32 5.98 -2.83
CA PHE A 111 6.29 5.84 -1.38
C PHE A 111 7.70 5.89 -0.75
N SER A 112 8.76 5.76 -1.55
CA SER A 112 10.15 5.78 -1.07
C SER A 112 10.81 7.16 -1.10
N GLN A 113 10.15 8.17 -1.70
CA GLN A 113 10.69 9.52 -1.88
C GLN A 113 9.72 10.57 -1.32
N PRO A 114 10.22 11.61 -0.62
CA PRO A 114 9.40 12.78 -0.28
C PRO A 114 8.78 13.39 -1.55
N GLN A 115 7.51 13.78 -1.46
CA GLN A 115 6.77 14.35 -2.60
C GLN A 115 6.44 15.81 -2.32
N ASP A 116 6.75 16.69 -3.29
CA ASP A 116 6.45 18.13 -3.19
C ASP A 116 4.94 18.42 -3.23
N ASP A 117 4.18 17.61 -3.99
CA ASP A 117 2.71 17.65 -4.04
C ASP A 117 2.12 16.26 -3.74
N PRO A 118 1.86 15.94 -2.46
CA PRO A 118 1.29 14.67 -2.04
C PRO A 118 -0.09 14.36 -2.64
N HIS A 119 -0.89 15.38 -2.94
CA HIS A 119 -2.23 15.18 -3.51
C HIS A 119 -2.18 14.74 -4.98
N ARG A 120 -1.19 15.23 -5.74
CA ARG A 120 -0.90 14.74 -7.09
C ARG A 120 -0.21 13.38 -7.05
N ALA A 121 0.78 13.19 -6.17
CA ALA A 121 1.50 11.92 -6.05
C ALA A 121 0.58 10.76 -5.63
N ALA A 122 -0.44 11.01 -4.81
CA ALA A 122 -1.41 10.01 -4.38
C ALA A 122 -2.40 9.57 -5.46
N LEU A 123 -2.51 10.30 -6.59
CA LEU A 123 -3.47 9.97 -7.66
C LEU A 123 -3.15 8.61 -8.30
N LEU A 124 -1.90 8.42 -8.71
CA LEU A 124 -1.49 7.21 -9.43
C LEU A 124 -1.60 5.95 -8.55
N PRO A 125 -1.14 5.95 -7.28
CA PRO A 125 -1.36 4.83 -6.37
C PRO A 125 -2.84 4.56 -6.08
N ALA A 126 -3.67 5.61 -5.96
CA ALA A 126 -5.11 5.43 -5.75
C ALA A 126 -5.78 4.74 -6.95
N VAL A 127 -5.44 5.13 -8.17
CA VAL A 127 -6.01 4.55 -9.40
C VAL A 127 -5.52 3.13 -9.64
N LEU A 128 -4.19 2.89 -9.64
CA LEU A 128 -3.64 1.57 -9.91
C LEU A 128 -3.94 0.58 -8.77
N GLY A 129 -4.04 1.06 -7.53
CA GLY A 129 -4.51 0.29 -6.39
C GLY A 129 -5.97 -0.13 -6.55
N ALA A 130 -6.85 0.79 -6.99
CA ALA A 130 -8.26 0.47 -7.27
C ALA A 130 -8.40 -0.57 -8.37
N ILE A 131 -7.69 -0.39 -9.49
CA ILE A 131 -7.67 -1.36 -10.59
C ILE A 131 -7.21 -2.71 -10.07
N SER A 132 -6.16 -2.77 -9.26
CA SER A 132 -5.67 -4.01 -8.66
C SER A 132 -6.76 -4.71 -7.83
N ALA A 133 -7.31 -4.01 -6.83
CA ALA A 133 -8.29 -4.56 -5.90
C ALA A 133 -9.55 -5.05 -6.63
N THR A 134 -10.09 -4.24 -7.54
CA THR A 134 -11.24 -4.63 -8.35
C THR A 134 -10.93 -5.81 -9.25
N THR A 135 -9.76 -5.86 -9.88
CA THR A 135 -9.41 -6.96 -10.80
C THR A 135 -9.22 -8.28 -10.07
N TRP A 136 -8.68 -8.28 -8.85
CA TRP A 136 -8.62 -9.48 -8.00
C TRP A 136 -9.99 -10.02 -7.63
N VAL A 137 -10.90 -9.14 -7.16
CA VAL A 137 -12.28 -9.53 -6.84
C VAL A 137 -13.02 -10.01 -8.09
N PHE A 138 -12.81 -9.35 -9.23
CA PHE A 138 -13.42 -9.74 -10.49
C PHE A 138 -12.87 -11.09 -10.99
N ALA A 139 -11.59 -11.38 -10.79
CA ALA A 139 -11.01 -12.69 -11.10
C ALA A 139 -11.67 -13.82 -10.29
N ALA A 140 -11.95 -13.59 -9.00
CA ALA A 140 -12.74 -14.53 -8.18
C ALA A 140 -14.14 -14.75 -8.76
N PHE A 141 -14.83 -13.66 -9.12
CA PHE A 141 -16.16 -13.71 -9.73
C PHE A 141 -16.17 -14.52 -11.04
N VAL A 142 -15.25 -14.25 -11.97
CA VAL A 142 -15.14 -15.02 -13.22
C VAL A 142 -14.78 -16.49 -12.93
N GLY A 143 -14.01 -16.76 -11.87
CA GLY A 143 -13.76 -18.10 -11.34
C GLY A 143 -15.05 -18.90 -11.16
N VAL A 144 -15.97 -18.37 -10.35
CA VAL A 144 -17.21 -19.03 -9.94
C VAL A 144 -18.40 -18.83 -10.90
N GLY A 145 -18.32 -17.85 -11.81
CA GLY A 145 -19.41 -17.42 -12.69
C GLY A 145 -19.82 -18.39 -13.81
N LYS A 146 -19.82 -19.71 -13.57
CA LYS A 146 -20.26 -20.71 -14.56
C LYS A 146 -21.74 -20.53 -14.93
N ALA A 147 -22.60 -20.21 -13.95
CA ALA A 147 -24.04 -20.04 -14.16
C ALA A 147 -24.38 -18.87 -15.08
N VAL A 148 -23.61 -17.77 -15.00
CA VAL A 148 -23.85 -16.55 -15.79
C VAL A 148 -23.11 -16.53 -17.13
N ALA A 149 -22.18 -17.47 -17.35
CA ALA A 149 -21.34 -17.49 -18.54
C ALA A 149 -22.11 -17.61 -19.88
N PRO A 150 -23.17 -18.45 -20.00
CA PRO A 150 -23.95 -18.52 -21.23
C PRO A 150 -24.68 -17.22 -21.56
N ALA A 151 -25.14 -16.49 -20.52
CA ALA A 151 -25.88 -15.25 -20.68
C ALA A 151 -24.98 -14.04 -21.00
N LEU A 152 -23.79 -13.96 -20.37
CA LEU A 152 -22.89 -12.83 -20.52
C LEU A 152 -22.00 -12.93 -21.77
N GLY A 153 -21.52 -14.13 -22.10
CA GLY A 153 -20.44 -14.28 -23.08
C GLY A 153 -19.18 -13.49 -22.69
N TYR A 154 -18.25 -13.30 -23.63
CA TYR A 154 -17.00 -12.58 -23.36
C TYR A 154 -17.23 -11.08 -23.17
N SER A 155 -18.01 -10.48 -24.07
CA SER A 155 -18.34 -9.05 -24.04
C SER A 155 -19.05 -8.64 -22.76
N GLY A 156 -19.99 -9.45 -22.25
CA GLY A 156 -20.68 -9.17 -20.99
C GLY A 156 -19.75 -9.22 -19.78
N PHE A 157 -18.81 -10.18 -19.72
CA PHE A 157 -17.78 -10.18 -18.67
C PHE A 157 -16.90 -8.93 -18.75
N MET A 158 -16.45 -8.55 -19.94
CA MET A 158 -15.58 -7.38 -20.09
C MET A 158 -16.31 -6.05 -19.82
N ALA A 159 -17.58 -5.93 -20.21
CA ALA A 159 -18.39 -4.77 -19.88
C ALA A 159 -18.58 -4.62 -18.36
N LEU A 160 -18.92 -5.72 -17.67
CA LEU A 160 -19.06 -5.73 -16.22
C LEU A 160 -17.73 -5.42 -15.52
N TYR A 161 -16.61 -5.91 -16.05
CA TYR A 161 -15.29 -5.57 -15.54
C TYR A 161 -15.02 -4.06 -15.62
N VAL A 162 -15.23 -3.45 -16.80
CA VAL A 162 -15.00 -2.00 -17.00
C VAL A 162 -15.86 -1.17 -16.06
N VAL A 163 -17.14 -1.51 -15.92
CA VAL A 163 -18.06 -0.85 -14.97
C VAL A 163 -17.56 -1.00 -13.54
N SER A 164 -17.15 -2.20 -13.15
CA SER A 164 -16.63 -2.46 -11.81
C SER A 164 -15.37 -1.65 -11.51
N VAL A 165 -14.44 -1.55 -12.48
CA VAL A 165 -13.21 -0.76 -12.36
C VAL A 165 -13.52 0.73 -12.26
N ALA A 166 -14.45 1.23 -13.07
CA ALA A 166 -14.87 2.63 -12.99
C ALA A 166 -15.42 2.97 -11.60
N ILE A 167 -16.29 2.11 -11.05
CA ILE A 167 -16.81 2.27 -9.68
C ILE A 167 -15.67 2.22 -8.66
N GLY A 168 -14.77 1.24 -8.76
CA GLY A 168 -13.61 1.11 -7.87
C GLY A 168 -12.71 2.33 -7.88
N ILE A 169 -12.45 2.91 -9.05
CA ILE A 169 -11.66 4.15 -9.20
C ILE A 169 -12.38 5.31 -8.53
N VAL A 170 -13.68 5.51 -8.78
CA VAL A 170 -14.46 6.60 -8.15
C VAL A 170 -14.40 6.49 -6.62
N VAL A 171 -14.62 5.29 -6.07
CA VAL A 171 -14.52 5.04 -4.62
C VAL A 171 -13.12 5.35 -4.11
N SER A 172 -12.08 4.87 -4.79
CA SER A 172 -10.70 5.11 -4.39
C SER A 172 -10.31 6.58 -4.40
N LEU A 173 -10.70 7.32 -5.45
CA LEU A 173 -10.43 8.75 -5.55
C LEU A 173 -11.17 9.56 -4.47
N THR A 174 -12.35 9.11 -4.06
CA THR A 174 -13.16 9.80 -3.05
C THR A 174 -12.67 9.52 -1.63
N TYR A 175 -12.33 8.27 -1.31
CA TYR A 175 -12.07 7.85 0.09
C TYR A 175 -10.62 7.47 0.38
N ILE A 176 -9.88 6.96 -0.60
CA ILE A 176 -8.53 6.42 -0.42
C ILE A 176 -7.46 7.47 -0.76
N ARG A 177 -7.61 8.22 -1.85
CA ARG A 177 -6.66 9.26 -2.26
C ARG A 177 -6.36 10.28 -1.15
N PRO A 178 -7.34 10.84 -0.40
CA PRO A 178 -7.03 11.79 0.68
C PRO A 178 -6.16 11.17 1.78
N ARG A 179 -6.38 9.89 2.10
CA ARG A 179 -5.60 9.16 3.11
C ARG A 179 -4.17 8.91 2.64
N LEU A 180 -4.00 8.49 1.38
CA LEU A 180 -2.68 8.30 0.78
C LEU A 180 -1.89 9.61 0.72
N ALA A 181 -2.54 10.71 0.33
CA ALA A 181 -1.90 12.04 0.33
C ALA A 181 -1.42 12.43 1.73
N ALA A 182 -2.23 12.19 2.77
CA ALA A 182 -1.85 12.48 4.15
C ALA A 182 -0.65 11.64 4.63
N GLN A 183 -0.47 10.42 4.11
CA GLN A 183 0.66 9.56 4.43
C GLN A 183 1.95 9.92 3.68
N MET A 184 1.83 10.64 2.56
CA MET A 184 2.96 11.10 1.73
C MET A 184 3.46 12.50 2.11
N LEU A 185 2.78 13.19 3.04
CA LEU A 185 3.26 14.47 3.57
C LEU A 185 4.65 14.28 4.20
N PRO A 186 5.60 15.21 3.98
CA PRO A 186 6.85 15.24 4.73
C PRO A 186 6.55 15.20 6.24
N PRO A 187 7.43 14.60 7.08
CA PRO A 187 7.37 14.83 8.52
C PRO A 187 7.22 16.33 8.77
N GLU A 188 6.30 16.74 9.66
CA GLU A 188 6.38 18.10 10.18
C GLU A 188 7.82 18.31 10.68
N PRO A 189 8.48 19.39 10.27
CA PRO A 189 9.85 19.61 10.66
C PRO A 189 9.96 19.52 12.17
N VAL A 190 10.97 18.81 12.67
CA VAL A 190 11.15 18.59 14.11
C VAL A 190 11.18 19.92 14.86
N HIS A 191 11.67 20.98 14.23
CA HIS A 191 11.63 22.34 14.77
C HIS A 191 10.22 22.87 15.00
N THR A 192 9.26 22.60 14.13
CA THR A 192 7.87 23.05 14.27
C THR A 192 7.19 22.33 15.44
N ILE A 193 7.46 21.03 15.61
CA ILE A 193 6.92 20.24 16.72
C ILE A 193 7.56 20.66 18.04
N LEU A 194 8.88 20.85 18.06
CA LEU A 194 9.60 21.33 19.23
C LEU A 194 9.14 22.74 19.62
N GLU A 195 9.03 23.67 18.68
CA GLU A 195 8.52 25.01 18.95
C GLU A 195 7.08 24.98 19.49
N MET A 196 6.22 24.09 18.97
CA MET A 196 4.87 23.90 19.52
C MET A 196 4.91 23.40 20.97
N HIS A 197 5.73 22.39 21.27
CA HIS A 197 5.89 21.88 22.64
C HIS A 197 6.48 22.94 23.57
N THR A 198 7.48 23.70 23.11
CA THR A 198 8.05 24.83 23.85
C THR A 198 6.97 25.86 24.18
N ARG A 199 6.18 26.29 23.19
CA ARG A 199 5.06 27.23 23.40
C ARG A 199 3.99 26.67 24.34
N GLN A 200 3.70 25.38 24.26
CA GLN A 200 2.70 24.73 25.11
C GLN A 200 3.15 24.66 26.58
N VAL A 201 4.44 24.42 26.82
CA VAL A 201 5.00 24.30 28.18
C VAL A 201 5.26 25.67 28.80
N LEU A 202 5.76 26.63 28.02
CA LEU A 202 6.22 27.92 28.53
C LEU A 202 5.19 29.05 28.45
N GLY A 203 4.19 28.94 27.56
CA GLY A 203 3.28 30.03 27.26
C GLY A 203 4.00 31.28 26.70
N PRO A 204 3.31 32.43 26.58
CA PRO A 204 3.88 33.65 26.00
C PRO A 204 5.09 34.18 26.79
N VAL A 205 5.03 34.14 28.12
CA VAL A 205 6.04 34.70 29.02
C VAL A 205 7.35 33.92 28.98
N GLY A 206 7.28 32.58 28.95
CA GLY A 206 8.49 31.77 28.85
C GLY A 206 9.11 31.78 27.44
N MET A 207 8.33 32.07 26.39
CA MET A 207 8.89 32.32 25.05
C MET A 207 9.73 33.60 25.02
N ASP A 208 9.25 34.68 25.64
CA ASP A 208 10.03 35.92 25.76
C ASP A 208 11.33 35.72 26.56
N TYR A 209 11.29 34.86 27.58
CA TYR A 209 12.48 34.47 28.35
C TYR A 209 13.52 33.70 27.52
N LEU A 210 13.10 32.79 26.64
CA LEU A 210 14.01 32.10 25.72
C LEU A 210 14.64 33.07 24.71
N HIS A 211 13.84 34.00 24.19
CA HIS A 211 14.32 35.03 23.28
C HIS A 211 15.34 35.97 23.95
N SER A 212 15.14 36.34 25.22
CA SER A 212 16.11 37.15 25.97
C SER A 212 17.43 36.44 26.23
N HIS A 213 17.45 35.10 26.21
CA HIS A 213 18.64 34.26 26.34
C HIS A 213 19.24 33.87 24.97
N GLY A 214 18.80 34.53 23.89
CA GLY A 214 19.35 34.32 22.54
C GLY A 214 19.03 32.94 21.95
N ILE A 215 17.96 32.29 22.41
CA ILE A 215 17.43 31.05 21.82
C ILE A 215 16.30 31.46 20.90
N GLN A 216 16.53 31.36 19.59
CA GLN A 216 15.51 31.68 18.59
C GLN A 216 14.90 30.40 18.00
N SER A 217 13.68 30.50 17.47
CA SER A 217 13.03 29.40 16.73
C SER A 217 13.89 28.90 15.55
N ALA A 218 14.73 29.78 14.98
CA ALA A 218 15.68 29.45 13.92
C ALA A 218 16.80 28.49 14.37
N ASP A 219 17.21 28.51 15.64
CA ASP A 219 18.25 27.60 16.17
C ASP A 219 17.76 26.15 16.16
N ILE A 220 16.47 25.95 16.46
CA ILE A 220 15.81 24.62 16.44
C ILE A 220 15.74 24.07 15.00
N ALA A 221 15.60 24.95 14.00
CA ALA A 221 15.60 24.56 12.59
C ALA A 221 16.97 24.13 12.07
N THR A 222 18.05 24.62 12.69
CA THR A 222 19.43 24.41 12.23
C THR A 222 20.08 23.21 12.92
N ASP A 223 19.94 23.10 14.24
CA ASP A 223 20.36 21.93 15.02
C ASP A 223 19.36 21.63 16.14
N PRO A 224 18.39 20.73 15.90
CA PRO A 224 17.32 20.45 16.85
C PRO A 224 17.81 19.75 18.13
N VAL A 225 18.95 19.04 18.10
CA VAL A 225 19.48 18.35 19.29
C VAL A 225 20.16 19.36 20.21
N THR A 226 21.03 20.21 19.65
CA THR A 226 21.67 21.28 20.41
C THR A 226 20.64 22.31 20.92
N ALA A 227 19.62 22.63 20.12
CA ALA A 227 18.57 23.53 20.54
C ALA A 227 17.74 22.98 21.71
N VAL A 228 17.42 21.68 21.74
CA VAL A 228 16.74 21.05 22.89
C VAL A 228 17.60 21.14 24.15
N GLY A 229 18.91 20.91 24.04
CA GLY A 229 19.84 21.08 25.16
C GLY A 229 19.83 22.52 25.71
N ARG A 230 19.96 23.52 24.84
CA ARG A 230 19.93 24.94 25.22
C ARG A 230 18.60 25.36 25.84
N ILE A 231 17.48 24.87 25.31
CA ILE A 231 16.15 25.13 25.89
C ILE A 231 16.03 24.48 27.27
N GLY A 232 16.49 23.24 27.43
CA GLY A 232 16.53 22.55 28.71
C GLY A 232 17.36 23.29 29.77
N GLU A 233 18.55 23.77 29.40
CA GLU A 233 19.41 24.61 30.26
C GLU A 233 18.73 25.93 30.64
N ALA A 234 18.10 26.62 29.69
CA ALA A 234 17.38 27.86 29.99
C ALA A 234 16.17 27.62 30.93
N LEU A 235 15.46 26.51 30.76
CA LEU A 235 14.33 26.11 31.61
C LEU A 235 14.73 25.77 33.05
N GLU A 236 15.99 25.38 33.27
CA GLU A 236 16.58 25.15 34.59
C GLU A 236 16.50 26.40 35.48
N GLY A 237 16.64 27.59 34.86
CA GLY A 237 16.50 28.89 35.52
C GLY A 237 15.06 29.41 35.62
N PHE A 238 14.08 28.74 35.00
CA PHE A 238 12.68 29.18 34.97
C PHE A 238 11.83 28.43 36.01
N THR A 239 11.53 27.14 35.77
CA THR A 239 10.90 26.26 36.77
C THR A 239 11.31 24.80 36.52
N PRO A 240 11.59 24.01 37.58
CA PRO A 240 11.95 22.58 37.44
C PRO A 240 10.86 21.75 36.73
N GLU A 241 9.60 22.09 36.95
CA GLU A 241 8.42 21.40 36.41
C GLU A 241 8.28 21.61 34.89
N ALA A 242 8.53 22.83 34.40
CA ALA A 242 8.52 23.13 32.97
C ALA A 242 9.64 22.39 32.23
N ARG A 243 10.82 22.28 32.86
CA ARG A 243 11.94 21.49 32.31
C ARG A 243 11.55 20.02 32.16
N GLU A 244 11.05 19.38 33.22
CA GLU A 244 10.69 17.96 33.17
C GLU A 244 9.57 17.67 32.14
N GLN A 245 8.62 18.59 31.99
CA GLN A 245 7.57 18.47 30.97
C GLN A 245 8.10 18.65 29.55
N PHE A 246 8.96 19.65 29.32
CA PHE A 246 9.61 19.87 28.03
C PHE A 246 10.51 18.70 27.65
N ASP A 247 11.38 18.23 28.56
CA ASP A 247 12.30 17.13 28.31
C ASP A 247 11.57 15.84 27.92
N ARG A 248 10.45 15.53 28.59
CA ARG A 248 9.59 14.40 28.22
C ARG A 248 9.03 14.52 26.80
N LEU A 249 8.50 15.69 26.45
CA LEU A 249 7.93 15.94 25.12
C LEU A 249 9.00 15.99 24.02
N ALA A 250 10.15 16.62 24.30
CA ALA A 250 11.29 16.75 23.40
C ALA A 250 11.95 15.39 23.17
N HIS A 251 12.24 14.60 24.22
CA HIS A 251 12.78 13.25 24.08
C HIS A 251 11.83 12.31 23.33
N ALA A 252 10.52 12.38 23.61
CA ALA A 252 9.53 11.61 22.87
C ALA A 252 9.51 11.98 21.38
N THR A 253 9.68 13.27 21.07
CA THR A 253 9.70 13.80 19.69
C THR A 253 10.98 13.41 18.95
N LEU A 254 12.14 13.58 19.59
CA LEU A 254 13.45 13.25 19.00
C LEU A 254 13.59 11.74 18.79
N ARG A 255 13.15 10.91 19.75
CA ARG A 255 13.12 9.44 19.60
C ARG A 255 12.18 9.01 18.47
N LYS A 256 11.02 9.66 18.33
CA LYS A 256 10.05 9.38 17.26
C LYS A 256 10.58 9.71 15.86
N HIS A 257 11.59 10.58 15.76
CA HIS A 257 12.22 10.98 14.50
C HIS A 257 13.64 10.41 14.33
N ASP A 258 14.04 9.43 15.15
CA ASP A 258 15.36 8.76 15.13
C ASP A 258 16.58 9.70 15.23
N LEU A 259 16.39 10.95 15.69
CA LEU A 259 17.46 11.95 15.78
C LEU A 259 18.42 11.71 16.97
N LEU A 260 18.05 10.83 17.90
CA LEU A 260 18.90 10.44 19.04
C LEU A 260 19.85 9.28 18.72
N GLN A 261 19.73 8.64 17.56
CA GLN A 261 20.66 7.57 17.14
C GLN A 261 21.83 8.08 16.30
N ALA A 262 21.83 9.37 15.94
CA ALA A 262 22.81 10.00 15.06
C ALA A 262 23.79 10.95 15.79
N ALA A 263 23.70 11.07 17.12
CA ALA A 263 24.61 11.84 17.98
C ALA A 263 25.35 10.89 18.93
#